data_AF-A0A7J9W8E9-F1
#
_entry.id   AF-A0A7J9W8E9-F1
#
_cell.length_a   1.000
_cell.length_b   1.000
_cell.length_c   1.000
_cell.angle_alpha   90.00
_cell.angle_beta   90.00
_cell.angle_gamma   90.00
#
_symmetry.space_group_name_H-M   'P 1'
#
loop_
_entity.id
_entity.type
_entity.pdbx_description
1 polymer ?
#
loop_
_entity_poly.entity_id
_entity_poly.type
_entity_poly.pdbx_seq_one_letter_code
_entity_poly.pdbx_strand_id
1 'polypeptide(L)' 'ALPQNLADALTEMENSELVAEALGEHVFDFFLRNKRAEWDNYRRNVTPYELRTYLPVL' A
#
# COMPACT_ATOMS: atom_id res chain seq x y z
N ALA A 1 -4.68 -6.80 16.33
CA ALA A 1 -4.06 -7.66 15.28
C ALA A 1 -3.24 -6.75 14.36
N LEU A 2 -2.23 -7.28 13.65
CA LEU A 2 -1.47 -6.48 12.69
C LEU A 2 -2.18 -6.44 11.33
N PRO A 3 -2.07 -5.32 10.58
CA PRO A 3 -2.58 -5.22 9.22
C PRO A 3 -1.93 -6.28 8.34
N GLN A 4 -2.72 -6.90 7.46
CA GLN A 4 -2.29 -8.04 6.65
C GLN A 4 -1.73 -7.64 5.28
N ASN A 5 -1.97 -6.40 4.86
CA ASN A 5 -1.52 -5.88 3.58
C ASN A 5 -1.15 -4.40 3.71
N LEU A 6 -0.56 -3.87 2.63
CA LEU A 6 -0.08 -2.49 2.59
C LEU A 6 -1.21 -1.47 2.75
N ALA A 7 -2.38 -1.69 2.14
CA ALA A 7 -3.48 -0.73 2.22
C ALA A 7 -3.99 -0.57 3.66
N ASP A 8 -4.18 -1.68 4.36
CA ASP A 8 -4.59 -1.68 5.77
C ASP A 8 -3.50 -1.03 6.63
N ALA A 9 -2.23 -1.33 6.37
CA ALA A 9 -1.12 -0.74 7.10
C ALA A 9 -1.01 0.78 6.91
N LEU A 10 -1.27 1.29 5.70
CA LEU A 10 -1.30 2.73 5.44
C LEU A 10 -2.49 3.42 6.13
N THR A 11 -3.62 2.72 6.26
CA THR A 11 -4.81 3.23 6.97
C THR A 11 -4.55 3.31 8.47
N GLU A 12 -3.95 2.29 9.06
CA GLU A 12 -3.55 2.32 10.48
C GLU A 12 -2.45 3.36 10.74
N MET A 13 -1.48 3.47 9.82
CA MET A 13 -0.40 4.45 9.91
C MET A 13 -0.91 5.89 9.88
N GLU A 14 -1.91 6.21 9.06
CA GLU A 14 -2.50 7.56 8.98
C GLU A 14 -3.06 8.05 10.32
N ASN A 15 -3.50 7.14 11.19
CA ASN A 15 -4.03 7.46 12.52
C ASN A 15 -2.98 7.40 13.64
N SER A 16 -1.71 7.17 13.31
CA SER A 16 -0.64 6.94 14.29
C SER A 16 0.15 8.22 14.58
N GLU A 17 -0.14 8.86 15.72
CA GLU A 17 0.61 10.02 16.22
C GLU A 17 2.10 9.69 16.39
N LEU A 18 2.42 8.51 16.94
CA LEU A 18 3.80 8.06 17.13
C LEU A 18 4.60 8.06 15.81
N VAL A 19 3.97 7.61 14.72
CA VAL A 19 4.65 7.51 13.43
C VAL A 19 4.78 8.90 12.79
N ALA A 20 3.77 9.75 12.94
CA ALA A 20 3.82 11.14 12.48
C ALA A 20 4.94 11.93 13.20
N GLU A 21 5.07 11.79 14.51
CA GLU A 21 6.13 12.42 15.30
C GLU A 21 7.52 11.90 14.93
N ALA A 22 7.67 10.59 14.75
CA ALA A 22 8.96 9.97 14.43
C ALA A 22 9.48 10.37 13.04
N LEU A 23 8.59 10.60 12.06
CA LEU A 23 8.96 10.97 10.70
C LEU A 23 8.96 12.50 10.47
N GLY A 24 8.17 13.23 11.26
CA GLY A 24 7.84 14.63 11.03
C GLY A 24 6.68 14.80 10.02
N GLU A 25 5.82 15.80 10.25
CA GLU A 25 4.55 16.01 9.52
C GLU A 25 4.73 15.99 7.99
N HIS A 26 5.69 16.76 7.47
CA HIS A 26 5.90 16.85 6.02
C HIS A 26 6.31 15.50 5.40
N VAL A 27 7.22 14.77 6.04
CA VAL A 27 7.70 13.48 5.53
C VAL A 27 6.60 12.44 5.63
N PHE A 28 5.85 12.45 6.72
CA PHE A 28 4.71 11.56 6.95
C PHE A 28 3.66 11.70 5.85
N ASP A 29 3.23 12.91 5.53
CA ASP A 29 2.26 13.19 4.47
C ASP A 29 2.74 12.72 3.09
N PHE A 30 3.99 13.06 2.74
CA PHE A 30 4.57 12.62 1.46
C PHE A 30 4.70 11.10 1.39
N PHE A 31 5.08 10.45 2.49
CA PHE A 31 5.20 9.01 2.56
C PHE A 31 3.85 8.32 2.34
N LEU A 32 2.80 8.73 3.06
CA LEU A 32 1.45 8.18 2.91
C LEU A 32 0.95 8.34 1.46
N ARG A 33 1.10 9.54 0.88
CA ARG A 33 0.69 9.81 -0.50
C ARG A 33 1.42 8.92 -1.51
N ASN A 34 2.75 8.82 -1.37
CA ASN A 34 3.56 8.00 -2.28
C ASN A 34 3.19 6.51 -2.17
N LYS A 35 3.02 6.00 -0.95
CA LYS A 35 2.69 4.59 -0.73
C LYS A 35 1.27 4.23 -1.16
N ARG A 36 0.33 5.16 -1.05
CA ARG A 36 -1.02 4.99 -1.64
C ARG A 36 -0.95 4.91 -3.17
N ALA A 37 -0.19 5.79 -3.81
CA ALA A 37 0.00 5.75 -5.26
C ALA A 37 0.68 4.44 -5.72
N GLU A 38 1.68 3.96 -4.97
CA GLU A 38 2.34 2.67 -5.21
C GLU A 38 1.33 1.52 -5.13
N TRP A 39 0.51 1.48 -4.07
CA TRP A 39 -0.53 0.46 -3.90
C TRP A 39 -1.56 0.49 -5.02
N ASP A 40 -2.06 1.68 -5.39
CA ASP A 40 -3.01 1.85 -6.47
C ASP A 40 -2.44 1.42 -7.82
N ASN A 41 -1.15 1.64 -8.05
CA ASN A 41 -0.48 1.16 -9.26
C ASN A 41 -0.38 -0.36 -9.23
N TYR A 42 0.09 -0.94 -8.11
CA TYR A 42 0.25 -2.38 -7.96
C TYR A 42 -1.06 -3.13 -8.23
N ARG A 43 -2.15 -2.76 -7.56
CA ARG A 43 -3.45 -3.45 -7.68
C ARG A 43 -4.12 -3.31 -9.04
N ARG A 44 -3.66 -2.39 -9.89
CA ARG A 44 -4.14 -2.21 -11.27
C ARG A 44 -3.38 -3.06 -12.28
N ASN A 45 -2.25 -3.66 -11.88
CA ASN A 45 -1.48 -4.52 -12.76
C ASN A 45 -2.05 -5.94 -12.75
N VAL A 46 -2.22 -6.51 -13.95
CA VAL A 46 -2.49 -7.94 -14.11
C VAL A 46 -1.15 -8.67 -14.08
N THR A 47 -0.95 -9.46 -13.04
CA THR A 47 0.28 -10.19 -12.78
C THR A 47 0.37 -11.47 -13.63
N PRO A 48 1.58 -11.98 -13.90
CA PRO A 48 1.75 -13.28 -14.56
C PRO A 48 1.09 -14.44 -13.80
N TYR A 49 0.97 -14.33 -12.47
CA TYR A 49 0.24 -15.32 -11.68
C TYR A 49 -1.25 -15.33 -12.03
N GLU A 50 -1.88 -14.17 -12.09
CA GLU A 50 -3.29 -14.03 -12.47
C GLU A 50 -3.53 -14.52 -13.89
N LEU A 51 -2.65 -14.19 -14.84
CA LEU A 51 -2.73 -14.71 -16.21
C LEU A 51 -2.67 -16.24 -16.24
N ARG A 52 -1.70 -16.86 -15.56
CA ARG A 52 -1.60 -18.33 -15.53
C ARG A 52 -2.76 -19.01 -14.81
N THR A 53 -3.32 -18.36 -13.80
CA THR A 53 -4.40 -18.93 -12.97
C THR A 53 -5.75 -18.83 -13.66
N TYR A 54 -6.03 -17.68 -14.29
CA TYR A 54 -7.35 -17.37 -14.85
C TYR A 54 -7.41 -17.50 -16.38
N LEU A 55 -6.27 -17.44 -17.08
CA LEU A 55 -6.16 -17.57 -18.54
C LEU A 55 -5.07 -18.58 -18.97
N PRO A 56 -5.07 -19.84 -18.49
CA PRO A 56 -3.98 -20.80 -18.72
C PRO A 56 -3.80 -21.29 -20.17
N VAL A 57 -4.70 -20.94 -21.08
CA VAL A 57 -4.76 -21.49 -22.46
C VAL A 57 -4.47 -20.42 -23.54
N LEU A 58 -4.10 -19.19 -23.13
CA LEU A 58 -3.62 -18.14 -24.05
C LEU A 58 -2.10 -18.19 -24.21
#